data_AF-A0A101CAB4-F1
#
_entry.id   AF-A0A101CAB4-F1
#
_cell.length_a   1.000
_cell.length_b   1.000
_cell.length_c   1.000
_cell.angle_alpha   90.00
_cell.angle_beta   90.00
_cell.angle_gamma   90.00
#
_symmetry.space_group_name_H-M   'P 1'
#
loop_
_entity.id
_entity.type
_entity.pdbx_description
1 polymer ?
#
loop_
_entity_poly.entity_id
_entity_poly.type
_entity_poly.pdbx_seq_one_letter_code
_entity_poly.pdbx_strand_id
1 'polypeptide(L)'
;MKKALIISISIIILIILSIIVYWNLPIEVTRKSDIKFGNELIEKIENYKKSNGKLPETNDWQTLEKLGFKKDESANPTYTSEPNGNYELVYIDGFDGPYLLWNSQEKKWTIDFPKIVLK
;
A
#
# COMPACT_ATOMS: atom_id res chain seq x y z
N MET A 1 38.16 22.26 23.05
CA MET A 1 36.83 22.85 22.81
C MET A 1 36.47 22.96 21.33
N LYS A 2 37.27 23.64 20.48
CA LYS A 2 36.98 23.78 19.03
C LYS A 2 36.79 22.44 18.28
N LYS A 3 37.65 21.44 18.53
CA LYS A 3 37.54 20.11 17.91
C LYS A 3 36.26 19.36 18.30
N ALA A 4 35.89 19.43 19.58
CA ALA A 4 34.65 18.83 20.08
C ALA A 4 33.43 19.50 19.43
N LEU A 5 33.44 20.84 19.31
CA LEU A 5 32.39 21.60 18.64
C LEU A 5 32.24 21.22 17.15
N ILE A 6 33.36 21.05 16.43
CA ILE A 6 33.35 20.59 15.03
C ILE A 6 32.76 19.18 14.93
N ILE A 7 33.17 18.25 15.81
CA ILE A 7 32.65 16.88 15.82
C ILE A 7 31.14 16.87 16.08
N SER A 8 30.67 17.62 17.07
CA SER A 8 29.24 17.73 17.38
C SER A 8 28.43 18.27 16.20
N ILE A 9 28.93 19.32 15.53
CA ILE A 9 28.28 19.88 14.33
C ILE A 9 28.25 18.85 13.20
N SER A 10 29.35 18.14 12.94
CA SER A 10 29.41 17.10 11.92
C SER A 10 28.40 15.96 12.18
N ILE A 11 28.22 15.55 13.45
CA ILE A 11 27.23 14.54 13.82
C ILE A 11 25.81 15.05 13.55
N ILE A 12 25.51 16.30 13.92
CA ILE A 12 24.20 16.90 13.67
C ILE A 12 23.90 16.94 12.16
N ILE A 13 24.88 17.36 11.35
CA ILE A 13 24.75 17.39 9.89
C ILE A 13 24.49 15.98 9.34
N LEU A 14 25.21 14.97 9.83
CA LEU A 14 25.01 13.58 9.40
C LEU A 14 23.60 13.07 9.73
N ILE A 15 23.07 13.39 10.92
CA ILE A 15 21.71 13.03 11.32
C ILE A 15 20.69 13.68 10.40
N ILE A 16 20.82 14.97 10.12
CA ILE A 16 19.91 15.70 9.21
C ILE A 16 19.94 15.08 7.81
N LEU A 17 21.13 14.80 7.26
CA LEU A 17 21.27 14.14 5.97
C LEU A 17 20.62 12.77 5.95
N SER A 18 20.76 11.99 7.03
CA SER A 18 20.17 10.66 7.14
C SER A 18 18.63 10.71 7.14
N ILE A 19 18.05 11.70 7.82
CA ILE A 19 16.60 11.94 7.83
C ILE A 19 16.12 12.32 6.41
N ILE A 20 16.82 13.23 5.73
CA ILE A 20 16.46 13.64 4.36
C ILE A 20 16.49 12.45 3.40
N VAL A 21 17.52 11.60 3.50
CA VAL A 21 17.62 10.38 2.68
C VAL A 21 16.48 9.44 2.98
N TYR A 22 16.17 9.20 4.26
CA TYR A 22 15.08 8.31 4.67
C TYR A 22 13.72 8.77 4.11
N TRP A 23 13.43 10.07 4.15
CA TRP A 23 12.17 10.63 3.65
C TRP A 23 12.04 10.62 2.12
N ASN A 24 13.17 10.57 1.40
CA ASN A 24 13.20 10.49 -0.07
C ASN A 24 13.35 9.06 -0.61
N LEU A 25 13.26 8.04 0.25
CA LEU A 25 13.32 6.66 -0.22
C LEU A 25 12.10 6.31 -1.08
N PRO A 26 12.28 5.55 -2.17
CA PRO A 26 11.17 5.05 -2.98
C PRO A 26 10.19 4.21 -2.17
N ILE A 27 8.91 4.24 -2.54
CA ILE A 27 7.84 3.50 -1.83
C ILE A 27 8.04 1.99 -1.89
N GLU A 28 8.71 1.51 -2.94
CA GLU A 28 9.08 0.10 -3.12
C GLU A 28 10.04 -0.38 -2.03
N VAL A 29 10.79 0.53 -1.42
CA VAL A 29 11.70 0.25 -0.31
C VAL A 29 10.97 0.39 1.01
N THR A 30 10.30 1.52 1.25
CA THR A 30 9.66 1.82 2.54
C THR A 30 8.44 0.96 2.82
N ARG A 31 7.73 0.52 1.77
CA ARG A 31 6.51 -0.31 1.84
C ARG A 31 6.70 -1.71 1.23
N LYS A 32 7.93 -2.19 1.17
CA LYS A 32 8.29 -3.46 0.49
C LYS A 32 7.43 -4.66 0.92
N SER A 33 7.20 -4.82 2.22
CA SER A 33 6.43 -5.96 2.75
C SER A 33 4.96 -5.89 2.34
N ASP A 34 4.37 -4.70 2.41
CA ASP A 34 2.98 -4.46 2.04
C ASP A 34 2.79 -4.68 0.55
N ILE A 35 3.64 -4.08 -0.29
CA ILE A 35 3.62 -4.27 -1.75
C ILE A 35 3.75 -5.74 -2.11
N LYS A 36 4.62 -6.50 -1.42
CA LYS A 36 4.76 -7.94 -1.67
C LYS A 36 3.45 -8.68 -1.40
N PHE A 37 2.85 -8.48 -0.23
CA PHE A 37 1.59 -9.13 0.13
C PHE A 37 0.44 -8.69 -0.79
N GLY A 38 0.34 -7.40 -1.11
CA GLY A 38 -0.63 -6.87 -2.06
C GLY A 38 -0.50 -7.48 -3.44
N ASN A 39 0.73 -7.69 -3.94
CA ASN A 39 0.98 -8.37 -5.22
C ASN A 39 0.49 -9.83 -5.21
N GLU A 40 0.64 -10.55 -4.10
CA GLU A 40 0.10 -11.91 -3.96
C GLU A 40 -1.43 -11.92 -4.02
N LEU A 41 -2.09 -10.91 -3.43
CA LEU A 41 -3.54 -10.75 -3.51
C LEU A 41 -3.99 -10.39 -4.94
N ILE A 42 -3.29 -9.47 -5.61
CA ILE A 42 -3.54 -9.07 -7.00
C ILE A 42 -3.51 -10.30 -7.90
N GLU A 43 -2.49 -11.14 -7.80
CA GLU A 43 -2.38 -12.35 -8.61
C GLU A 43 -3.59 -13.27 -8.43
N LYS A 44 -4.02 -13.49 -7.19
CA LYS A 44 -5.19 -14.32 -6.89
C LYS A 44 -6.50 -13.70 -7.40
N ILE A 45 -6.66 -12.39 -7.30
CA ILE A 45 -7.82 -11.67 -7.86
C ILE A 45 -7.86 -11.82 -9.38
N GLU A 46 -6.73 -11.63 -10.07
CA GLU A 46 -6.64 -11.77 -11.53
C GLU A 46 -6.92 -13.21 -11.97
N ASN A 47 -6.43 -14.20 -11.22
CA ASN A 47 -6.72 -15.60 -11.48
C ASN A 47 -8.21 -15.93 -11.24
N TYR A 48 -8.80 -15.39 -10.17
CA TYR A 48 -10.25 -15.50 -9.93
C TYR A 48 -11.04 -14.90 -11.10
N LYS A 49 -10.68 -13.69 -11.56
CA LYS A 49 -11.33 -13.00 -12.69
C LYS A 49 -11.25 -13.83 -13.97
N LYS A 50 -10.10 -14.42 -14.28
CA LYS A 50 -9.92 -15.31 -15.43
C LYS A 50 -10.81 -16.55 -15.37
N SER A 51 -10.93 -17.17 -14.19
CA SER A 51 -11.69 -18.42 -14.02
C SER A 51 -13.20 -18.21 -13.94
N ASN A 52 -13.66 -17.08 -13.39
CA ASN A 52 -15.09 -16.83 -13.12
C ASN A 52 -15.71 -15.82 -14.08
N GLY A 53 -14.91 -15.13 -14.90
CA GLY A 53 -15.37 -14.09 -15.82
C GLY A 53 -15.76 -12.77 -15.15
N LYS A 54 -15.64 -12.66 -13.83
CA LYS A 54 -15.95 -11.46 -13.03
C LYS A 54 -14.98 -11.28 -11.88
N LEU A 55 -14.85 -10.05 -11.39
CA LEU A 55 -14.13 -9.76 -10.14
C LEU A 55 -14.88 -10.36 -8.93
N PRO A 56 -14.18 -10.68 -7.83
CA PRO A 56 -14.84 -11.02 -6.58
C PRO A 56 -15.65 -9.81 -6.08
N GLU A 57 -16.79 -10.08 -5.46
CA GLU A 57 -17.65 -9.02 -4.93
C GLU A 57 -17.05 -8.48 -3.63
N THR A 58 -17.04 -7.14 -3.47
CA THR A 58 -16.44 -6.47 -2.29
C THR A 58 -17.01 -6.94 -0.96
N ASN A 59 -18.27 -7.37 -0.93
CA ASN A 59 -18.95 -7.84 0.29
C ASN A 59 -18.95 -9.36 0.44
N ASP A 60 -18.42 -10.12 -0.53
CA ASP A 60 -18.31 -11.57 -0.44
C ASP A 60 -17.06 -11.98 0.35
N TRP A 61 -17.15 -11.82 1.67
CA TRP A 61 -16.07 -12.14 2.59
C TRP A 61 -15.61 -13.59 2.52
N GLN A 62 -16.49 -14.54 2.17
CA GLN A 62 -16.11 -15.93 2.04
C GLN A 62 -15.17 -16.15 0.86
N THR A 63 -15.40 -15.46 -0.26
CA THR A 63 -14.49 -15.46 -1.39
C THR A 63 -13.21 -14.69 -1.07
N LEU A 64 -13.31 -13.50 -0.46
CA LEU A 64 -12.14 -12.68 -0.14
C LEU A 64 -11.19 -13.39 0.85
N GLU A 65 -11.71 -14.07 1.87
CA GLU A 65 -10.90 -14.85 2.81
C GLU A 65 -10.12 -15.97 2.10
N LYS A 66 -10.76 -16.67 1.14
CA LYS A 66 -10.08 -17.69 0.31
C LYS A 66 -8.97 -17.10 -0.56
N LEU A 67 -9.13 -15.85 -1.00
CA LEU A 67 -8.08 -15.12 -1.73
C LEU A 67 -6.96 -14.65 -0.78
N GLY A 68 -7.17 -14.67 0.53
CA GLY A 68 -6.17 -14.34 1.55
C GLY A 68 -6.37 -12.99 2.22
N PHE A 69 -7.52 -12.34 2.01
CA PHE A 69 -7.90 -11.17 2.80
C PHE A 69 -8.21 -11.56 4.24
N LYS A 70 -7.93 -10.65 5.17
CA LYS A 70 -8.27 -10.82 6.59
C LYS A 70 -9.57 -10.07 6.88
N LYS A 71 -10.42 -10.67 7.70
CA LYS A 71 -11.69 -10.07 8.14
C LYS A 71 -11.48 -9.42 9.51
N ASP A 72 -10.98 -8.19 9.50
CA ASP A 72 -10.79 -7.35 10.70
C ASP A 72 -10.96 -5.88 10.26
N GLU A 73 -11.46 -5.01 11.14
CA GLU A 73 -11.53 -3.55 10.91
C GLU A 73 -10.14 -2.95 10.73
N SER A 74 -9.11 -3.58 11.30
CA SER A 74 -7.69 -3.21 11.09
C SER A 74 -7.01 -4.02 9.97
N ALA A 75 -7.76 -4.80 9.19
CA ALA A 75 -7.19 -5.62 8.13
C ALA A 75 -6.77 -4.76 6.94
N ASN A 76 -5.48 -4.82 6.63
CA ASN A 76 -4.93 -4.25 5.41
C ASN A 76 -4.44 -5.36 4.44
N PRO A 77 -4.55 -5.14 3.11
CA PRO A 77 -5.27 -4.04 2.48
C PRO A 77 -6.79 -4.29 2.43
N THR A 78 -7.55 -3.21 2.31
CA THR A 78 -8.97 -3.26 1.93
C THR A 78 -9.11 -3.41 0.41
N TYR A 79 -10.15 -4.11 -0.03
CA TYR A 79 -10.43 -4.35 -1.45
C TYR A 79 -11.75 -3.70 -1.86
N THR A 80 -11.74 -2.91 -2.93
CA THR A 80 -12.95 -2.31 -3.50
C THR A 80 -12.95 -2.50 -5.01
N SER A 81 -14.09 -2.87 -5.60
CA SER A 81 -14.22 -3.06 -7.05
C SER A 81 -15.40 -2.33 -7.66
N GLU A 82 -15.26 -2.01 -8.94
CA GLU A 82 -16.31 -1.43 -9.77
C GLU A 82 -16.87 -2.46 -10.76
N PRO A 83 -18.14 -2.31 -11.19
CA PRO A 83 -18.75 -3.17 -12.21
C PRO A 83 -18.02 -3.18 -13.56
N ASN A 84 -17.26 -2.13 -13.88
CA ASN A 84 -16.48 -2.01 -15.12
C ASN A 84 -15.23 -2.93 -15.14
N GLY A 85 -14.95 -3.65 -14.04
CA GLY A 85 -13.83 -4.57 -13.95
C GLY A 85 -12.53 -3.95 -13.43
N ASN A 86 -12.60 -2.73 -12.87
CA ASN A 86 -11.53 -2.09 -12.11
C ASN A 86 -11.65 -2.39 -10.61
N TYR A 87 -10.52 -2.40 -9.91
CA TYR A 87 -10.48 -2.51 -8.46
C TYR A 87 -9.27 -1.81 -7.87
N GLU A 88 -9.34 -1.57 -6.56
CA GLU A 88 -8.28 -0.99 -5.76
C GLU A 88 -7.97 -1.85 -4.54
N LEU A 89 -6.69 -1.83 -4.14
CA LEU A 89 -6.23 -2.27 -2.82
C LEU A 89 -5.71 -1.06 -2.07
N VAL A 90 -6.18 -0.85 -0.84
CA VAL A 90 -5.82 0.32 -0.02
C VAL A 90 -5.33 -0.12 1.35
N TYR A 91 -4.11 0.26 1.71
CA TYR A 91 -3.57 0.11 3.06
C TYR A 91 -3.90 1.35 3.88
N ILE A 92 -4.92 1.24 4.73
CA ILE A 92 -5.37 2.35 5.57
C ILE A 92 -4.51 2.36 6.84
N ASP A 93 -3.45 3.16 6.82
CA ASP A 93 -2.51 3.31 7.94
C ASP A 93 -2.63 4.73 8.53
N GLY A 94 -3.77 5.05 9.15
CA GLY A 94 -4.04 6.36 9.72
C GLY A 94 -5.45 6.87 9.40
N PHE A 95 -5.69 8.15 9.68
CA PHE A 95 -7.03 8.76 9.55
C PHE A 95 -7.28 9.44 8.20
N ASP A 96 -6.32 10.22 7.68
CA ASP A 96 -6.59 11.18 6.59
C ASP A 96 -5.74 10.94 5.32
N GLY A 97 -5.07 9.80 5.21
CA GLY A 97 -4.19 9.51 4.07
C GLY A 97 -3.06 10.53 3.88
N PRO A 98 -2.38 10.54 2.72
CA PRO A 98 -2.52 9.59 1.62
C PRO A 98 -2.09 8.18 2.01
N TYR A 99 -2.58 7.17 1.28
CA TYR A 99 -2.41 5.75 1.61
C TYR A 99 -1.57 5.03 0.57
N LEU A 100 -0.98 3.90 0.94
CA LEU A 100 -0.43 2.98 -0.06
C LEU A 100 -1.59 2.34 -0.83
N LEU A 101 -1.62 2.60 -2.13
CA LEU A 101 -2.73 2.27 -3.00
C LEU A 101 -2.25 1.56 -4.27
N TRP A 102 -2.94 0.47 -4.61
CA TRP A 102 -2.87 -0.16 -5.93
C TRP A 102 -4.17 0.10 -6.67
N ASN A 103 -4.06 0.51 -7.93
CA ASN A 103 -5.19 0.65 -8.83
C ASN A 103 -5.00 -0.24 -10.06
N SER A 104 -5.98 -1.09 -10.37
CA SER A 104 -5.88 -2.07 -11.47
C SER A 104 -5.85 -1.44 -12.87
N GLN A 105 -6.32 -0.20 -13.03
CA GLN A 105 -6.26 0.54 -14.29
C GLN A 105 -4.86 1.12 -14.50
N GLU A 106 -4.26 1.73 -13.47
CA GLU A 106 -2.91 2.30 -13.55
C GLU A 106 -1.80 1.25 -13.42
N LYS A 107 -2.10 0.09 -12.81
CA LYS A 107 -1.19 -1.05 -12.60
C LYS A 107 0.12 -0.67 -11.90
N LYS A 108 0.03 0.22 -10.92
CA LYS A 108 1.18 0.63 -10.10
C LYS A 108 0.74 0.89 -8.66
N TRP A 109 1.68 0.71 -7.74
CA TRP A 109 1.56 1.17 -6.37
C TRP A 109 1.86 2.67 -6.31
N THR A 110 1.09 3.40 -5.51
CA THR A 110 1.24 4.84 -5.31
C THR A 110 0.93 5.22 -3.88
N ILE A 111 1.33 6.44 -3.49
CA ILE A 111 0.84 7.10 -2.29
C ILE A 111 -0.21 8.11 -2.75
N ASP A 112 -1.48 7.76 -2.61
CA ASP A 112 -2.61 8.54 -3.14
C ASP A 112 -3.87 8.30 -2.30
N PHE A 113 -4.95 8.99 -2.65
CA PHE A 113 -6.27 8.78 -2.09
C PHE A 113 -7.07 7.73 -2.89
N PRO A 114 -7.94 6.92 -2.25
CA PRO A 114 -8.82 5.99 -2.93
C PRO A 114 -9.65 6.70 -4.00
N LYS A 115 -9.67 6.13 -5.21
CA LYS A 115 -10.41 6.70 -6.34
C LYS A 115 -11.75 5.98 -6.49
N ILE A 116 -11.82 4.71 -6.10
CA ILE A 116 -13.06 3.96 -6.01
C ILE A 116 -13.64 4.20 -4.62
N VAL A 117 -14.75 4.95 -4.56
CA VAL A 117 -15.44 5.24 -3.30
C VAL A 117 -16.16 3.98 -2.81
N LEU A 118 -15.94 3.61 -1.54
CA LEU A 118 -16.73 2.62 -0.83
C LEU A 118 -18.20 3.08 -0.83
N LYS A 119 -19.07 2.34 -1.54
CA LYS A 119 -20.52 2.54 -1.48
C LYS A 119 -21.14 1.77 -0.33
#